data_AF-A0A380TIJ8-F1
#
_entry.id   AF-A0A380TIJ8-F1
#
_cell.length_a   1.000
_cell.length_b   1.000
_cell.length_c   1.000
_cell.angle_alpha   90.00
_cell.angle_beta   90.00
_cell.angle_gamma   90.00
#
_symmetry.space_group_name_H-M   'P 1'
#
loop_
_entity.id
_entity.type
_entity.pdbx_description
1 polymer ?
#
loop_
_entity_poly.entity_id
_entity_poly.type
_entity_poly.pdbx_seq_one_letter_code
_entity_poly.pdbx_strand_id
1 'polypeptide(L)'
;MKIWAKTEEFSEGKFLVVRRDGTIPTWPHFVLGARDPAVPAALRSYAAEARRRGFDEAYCASVEELASDFEVYRALRGDGDPESGPHRTDDPAIINLMRNGGRVNVASAAPETPQQP
;
A
#
# COMPACT_ATOMS: atom_id res chain seq x y z
N MET A 1 -17.05 -10.77 -1.47
CA MET A 1 -17.15 -9.56 -0.62
C MET A 1 -17.05 -8.30 -1.50
N LYS A 2 -17.63 -7.14 -1.13
CA LYS A 2 -17.32 -5.86 -1.82
C LYS A 2 -16.00 -5.31 -1.26
N ILE A 3 -15.22 -4.61 -2.09
CA ILE A 3 -14.09 -3.82 -1.59
C ILE A 3 -14.61 -2.76 -0.60
N TRP A 4 -13.96 -2.68 0.56
CA TRP A 4 -14.26 -1.81 1.71
C TRP A 4 -14.48 -0.34 1.33
N ALA A 5 -13.63 0.18 0.44
CA ALA A 5 -13.73 1.56 -0.05
C ALA A 5 -15.01 1.85 -0.86
N LYS A 6 -15.90 0.86 -1.06
CA LYS A 6 -17.20 1.00 -1.74
C LYS A 6 -18.39 0.81 -0.80
N THR A 7 -18.17 0.68 0.51
CA THR A 7 -19.22 0.67 1.53
C THR A 7 -19.19 1.99 2.30
N GLU A 8 -20.36 2.53 2.65
CA GLU A 8 -20.49 3.80 3.37
C GLU A 8 -19.74 3.79 4.72
N GLU A 9 -19.81 2.66 5.44
CA GLU A 9 -19.16 2.46 6.74
C GLU A 9 -17.61 2.52 6.68
N PHE A 10 -17.01 2.21 5.52
CA PHE A 10 -15.55 2.14 5.34
C PHE A 10 -15.09 2.92 4.10
N SER A 11 -15.76 4.03 3.81
CA SER A 11 -15.52 4.84 2.60
C SER A 11 -14.08 5.37 2.51
N GLU A 12 -13.43 5.54 3.66
CA GLU A 12 -12.05 5.97 3.84
C GLU A 12 -11.03 4.86 3.51
N GLY A 13 -11.48 3.61 3.47
CA GLY A 13 -10.67 2.44 3.18
C GLY A 13 -9.80 1.96 4.35
N LYS A 14 -8.90 1.03 4.05
CA LYS A 14 -8.04 0.36 5.06
C LYS A 14 -6.75 1.11 5.37
N PHE A 15 -6.27 1.93 4.45
CA PHE A 15 -4.95 2.54 4.49
C PHE A 15 -5.04 4.03 4.21
N LEU A 16 -4.31 4.84 4.98
CA LEU A 16 -4.03 6.23 4.62
C LEU A 16 -2.70 6.25 3.86
N VAL A 17 -2.74 6.55 2.56
CA VAL A 17 -1.52 6.74 1.77
C VAL A 17 -1.02 8.17 1.95
N VAL A 18 0.26 8.32 2.26
CA VAL A 18 0.92 9.61 2.45
C VAL A 18 2.12 9.69 1.51
N ARG A 19 2.30 10.83 0.85
CA ARG A 19 3.48 11.10 0.03
C ARG A 19 4.71 11.29 0.93
N ARG A 20 5.91 11.10 0.36
CA ARG A 20 7.19 11.35 1.06
C ARG A 20 7.33 12.76 1.63
N ASP A 21 6.62 13.73 1.06
CA ASP A 21 6.59 15.09 1.55
C ASP A 21 5.55 15.33 2.67
N GLY A 22 4.88 14.29 3.17
CA GLY A 22 3.87 14.37 4.23
C GLY A 22 2.44 14.73 3.75
N THR A 23 2.23 15.00 2.46
CA THR A 23 0.90 15.34 1.92
C THR A 23 0.07 14.09 1.61
N ILE A 24 -1.25 14.21 1.70
CA ILE A 24 -2.20 13.15 1.34
C ILE A 24 -2.62 13.35 -0.13
N PRO A 25 -2.58 12.33 -1.00
CA PRO A 25 -3.08 12.42 -2.36
C PRO A 25 -4.59 12.58 -2.38
N THR A 26 -5.10 13.47 -3.24
CA THR A 26 -6.53 13.79 -3.35
C THR A 26 -7.28 12.93 -4.38
N TRP A 27 -6.55 12.09 -5.12
CA TRP A 27 -7.13 11.15 -6.06
C TRP A 27 -7.31 9.76 -5.43
N PRO A 28 -8.28 8.96 -5.93
CA PRO A 28 -8.45 7.58 -5.49
C PRO A 28 -7.18 6.76 -5.70
N HIS A 29 -6.87 5.90 -4.73
CA HIS A 29 -5.74 4.98 -4.78
C HIS A 29 -6.15 3.62 -4.21
N PHE A 30 -5.40 2.59 -4.55
CA PHE A 30 -5.62 1.24 -4.08
C PHE A 30 -4.29 0.59 -3.71
N VAL A 31 -4.25 -0.06 -2.56
CA VAL A 31 -3.02 -0.67 -2.00
C VAL A 31 -3.12 -2.18 -2.14
N LEU A 32 -2.13 -2.76 -2.81
CA LEU A 32 -1.94 -4.20 -2.99
C LEU A 32 -0.78 -4.66 -2.12
N GLY A 33 -1.00 -5.66 -1.26
CA GLY A 33 0.02 -6.19 -0.35
C GLY A 33 0.70 -7.45 -0.89
N ALA A 34 1.96 -7.67 -0.54
CA ALA A 34 2.75 -8.80 -1.06
C ALA A 34 2.19 -10.20 -0.75
N ARG A 35 1.38 -10.34 0.30
CA ARG A 35 0.74 -11.62 0.65
C ARG A 35 -0.53 -11.92 -0.15
N ASP A 36 -1.05 -10.98 -0.91
CA ASP A 36 -2.22 -11.22 -1.76
C ASP A 36 -1.79 -12.01 -3.02
N PRO A 37 -2.40 -13.19 -3.27
CA PRO A 37 -2.01 -14.05 -4.37
C PRO A 37 -2.20 -13.41 -5.76
N ALA A 38 -3.11 -12.44 -5.91
CA ALA A 38 -3.40 -11.79 -7.19
C ALA A 38 -2.37 -10.73 -7.59
N VAL A 39 -1.56 -10.24 -6.65
CA VAL A 39 -0.72 -9.05 -6.87
C VAL A 39 0.38 -9.24 -7.91
N PRO A 40 1.14 -10.35 -7.92
CA PRO A 40 2.17 -10.53 -8.95
C PRO A 40 1.63 -10.51 -10.37
N ALA A 41 0.45 -11.12 -10.61
CA ALA A 41 -0.20 -11.07 -11.91
C ALA A 41 -0.67 -9.65 -12.27
N ALA A 42 -1.20 -8.90 -11.30
CA ALA A 42 -1.60 -7.52 -11.49
C ALA A 42 -0.41 -6.61 -11.84
N LEU A 43 0.72 -6.76 -11.14
CA LEU A 43 1.94 -5.98 -11.39
C LEU A 43 2.53 -6.27 -12.78
N ARG A 44 2.61 -7.54 -13.19
CA ARG A 44 3.06 -7.91 -14.54
C ARG A 44 2.15 -7.33 -15.63
N SER A 45 0.83 -7.39 -15.42
CA SER A 45 -0.15 -6.80 -16.34
C SER A 45 -0.01 -5.28 -16.41
N TYR A 46 0.24 -4.62 -15.27
CA TYR A 46 0.52 -3.19 -15.23
C TYR A 46 1.79 -2.83 -16.02
N ALA A 47 2.88 -3.57 -15.83
CA ALA A 47 4.13 -3.34 -16.56
C ALA A 47 3.93 -3.50 -18.09
N ALA A 48 3.18 -4.51 -18.52
CA ALA A 48 2.84 -4.70 -19.93
C ALA A 48 2.04 -3.51 -20.51
N GLU A 49 1.05 -3.02 -19.77
CA GLU A 49 0.25 -1.85 -20.19
C GLU A 49 1.07 -0.55 -20.16
N ALA A 50 1.95 -0.37 -19.17
CA ALA A 50 2.86 0.76 -19.09
C ALA A 50 3.80 0.79 -20.31
N ARG A 51 4.39 -0.35 -20.67
CA ARG A 51 5.23 -0.50 -21.86
C ARG A 51 4.45 -0.18 -23.14
N ARG A 52 3.21 -0.67 -23.26
CA ARG A 52 2.32 -0.35 -24.41
C ARG A 52 2.03 1.14 -24.55
N ARG A 53 2.02 1.89 -23.43
CA ARG A 53 1.85 3.34 -23.40
C ARG A 53 3.13 4.13 -23.61
N GLY A 54 4.28 3.47 -23.78
CA GLY A 54 5.57 4.11 -24.00
C GLY A 54 6.23 4.62 -22.72
N PHE A 55 5.95 4.00 -21.57
CA PHE A 55 6.68 4.28 -20.34
C PHE A 55 8.12 3.80 -20.46
N ASP A 56 9.00 4.36 -19.63
CA ASP A 56 10.41 3.98 -19.59
C ASP A 56 10.60 2.46 -19.35
N GLU A 57 11.56 1.85 -20.06
CA GLU A 57 11.77 0.40 -20.00
C GLU A 57 12.35 -0.04 -18.65
N ALA A 58 13.23 0.77 -18.04
CA ALA A 58 13.76 0.46 -16.72
C ALA A 58 12.67 0.56 -15.65
N TYR A 59 11.75 1.52 -15.78
CA TYR A 59 10.55 1.57 -14.96
C TYR A 59 9.70 0.29 -15.10
N CYS A 60 9.39 -0.13 -16.32
CA CYS A 60 8.61 -1.36 -16.55
C CYS A 60 9.30 -2.59 -15.96
N ALA A 61 10.62 -2.74 -16.17
CA ALA A 61 11.42 -3.82 -15.62
C ALA A 61 11.42 -3.84 -14.08
N SER A 62 11.52 -2.67 -13.43
CA SER A 62 11.45 -2.60 -11.95
C SER A 62 10.09 -3.02 -11.38
N VAL A 63 8.99 -2.82 -12.12
CA VAL A 63 7.67 -3.32 -11.70
C VAL A 63 7.60 -4.85 -11.84
N GLU A 64 8.20 -5.42 -12.88
CA GLU A 64 8.30 -6.88 -13.07
C GLU A 64 9.20 -7.54 -12.00
N GLU A 65 10.28 -6.88 -11.60
CA GLU A 65 11.13 -7.28 -10.48
C GLU A 65 10.32 -7.29 -9.17
N LEU A 66 9.60 -6.20 -8.87
CA LEU A 66 8.74 -6.11 -7.69
C LEU A 66 7.67 -7.23 -7.65
N ALA A 67 7.13 -7.60 -8.81
CA ALA A 67 6.19 -8.73 -8.89
C ALA A 67 6.84 -10.05 -8.46
N SER A 68 8.10 -10.26 -8.85
CA SER A 68 8.87 -11.45 -8.48
C SER A 68 9.23 -11.46 -6.99
N ASP A 69 9.61 -10.30 -6.44
CA ASP A 69 9.86 -10.13 -5.01
C ASP A 69 8.62 -10.46 -4.17
N PHE A 70 7.44 -10.06 -4.65
CA PHE A 70 6.17 -10.35 -3.96
C PHE A 70 5.85 -11.84 -3.98
N GLU A 71 6.15 -12.56 -5.07
CA GLU A 71 6.02 -14.02 -5.10
C GLU A 71 6.96 -14.71 -4.12
N VAL A 72 8.23 -14.29 -4.08
CA VAL A 72 9.21 -14.82 -3.14
C VAL A 72 8.77 -14.58 -1.70
N TYR A 73 8.35 -13.35 -1.39
CA TYR A 73 7.83 -13.00 -0.07
C TYR A 73 6.64 -13.86 0.33
N ARG A 74 5.66 -14.03 -0.58
CA ARG A 74 4.47 -14.83 -0.33
C ARG A 74 4.79 -16.31 -0.13
N ALA A 75 5.69 -16.88 -0.95
CA ALA A 75 6.12 -18.27 -0.81
C ALA A 75 6.76 -18.52 0.57
N LEU A 76 7.46 -17.54 1.13
CA LEU A 76 8.10 -17.63 2.45
C LEU A 76 7.15 -17.35 3.63
N ARG A 77 6.17 -16.47 3.45
CA ARG A 77 5.30 -15.95 4.53
C ARG A 77 3.87 -16.46 4.50
N GLY A 78 3.52 -17.23 3.47
CA GLY A 78 2.18 -17.72 3.21
C GLY A 78 1.22 -16.63 2.71
N ASP A 79 0.08 -17.09 2.23
CA ASP A 79 -0.95 -16.23 1.68
C ASP A 79 -1.61 -15.38 2.77
N GLY A 80 -1.98 -14.17 2.40
CA GLY A 80 -2.87 -13.32 3.18
C GLY A 80 -4.31 -13.66 2.84
N ASP A 81 -5.24 -13.32 3.73
CA ASP A 81 -6.67 -13.42 3.45
C ASP A 81 -7.22 -12.02 3.10
N PRO A 82 -7.40 -11.70 1.81
CA PRO A 82 -7.97 -10.43 1.40
C PRO A 82 -9.47 -10.29 1.73
N GLU A 83 -10.15 -11.39 2.06
CA GLU A 83 -11.55 -11.40 2.48
C GLU A 83 -11.71 -11.33 4.01
N SER A 84 -10.61 -11.36 4.75
CA SER A 84 -10.64 -11.27 6.20
C SER A 84 -11.31 -9.97 6.67
N GLY A 85 -12.22 -10.11 7.63
CA GLY A 85 -12.94 -9.00 8.24
C GLY A 85 -12.04 -8.08 9.08
N PRO A 86 -12.62 -7.00 9.64
CA PRO A 86 -11.84 -6.00 10.35
C PRO A 86 -11.46 -6.57 11.71
N HIS A 87 -10.16 -6.71 11.95
CA HIS A 87 -9.60 -7.25 13.19
C HIS A 87 -8.73 -6.21 13.92
N ARG A 88 -8.84 -4.93 13.55
CA ARG A 88 -8.08 -3.83 14.15
C ARG A 88 -9.03 -2.75 14.67
N THR A 89 -8.59 -2.02 15.68
CA THR A 89 -9.26 -0.82 16.18
C THR A 89 -8.77 0.38 15.39
N ASP A 90 -9.69 1.19 14.87
CA ASP A 90 -9.34 2.41 14.13
C ASP A 90 -8.82 3.50 15.08
N ASP A 91 -7.84 4.26 14.60
CA ASP A 91 -7.34 5.45 15.28
C ASP A 91 -8.17 6.67 14.86
N PRO A 92 -8.88 7.35 15.80
CA PRO A 92 -9.71 8.51 15.48
C PRO A 92 -8.96 9.65 14.78
N ALA A 93 -7.68 9.86 15.10
CA ALA A 93 -6.87 10.91 14.48
C ALA A 93 -6.58 10.58 13.00
N ILE A 94 -6.36 9.30 12.69
CA ILE A 94 -6.15 8.82 11.32
C ILE A 94 -7.43 8.93 10.50
N ILE A 95 -8.57 8.53 11.07
CA ILE A 95 -9.88 8.68 10.41
C ILE A 95 -10.18 10.16 10.12
N ASN A 96 -9.88 11.05 11.06
CA ASN A 96 -10.05 12.48 10.86
C ASN A 96 -9.17 13.01 9.71
N LEU A 97 -7.92 12.56 9.60
CA LEU A 97 -7.01 12.89 8.50
C LEU A 97 -7.50 12.33 7.16
N MET A 98 -8.05 11.12 7.12
CA MET A 98 -8.63 10.53 5.91
C MET A 98 -9.84 11.33 5.39
N ARG A 99 -10.70 11.81 6.30
CA ARG A 99 -11.92 12.57 5.95
C ARG A 99 -11.65 14.01 5.55
N ASN A 100 -10.79 14.69 6.31
CA ASN A 100 -10.62 16.14 6.21
C ASN A 100 -9.32 16.54 5.49
N GLY A 101 -8.49 15.55 5.11
CA GLY A 101 -7.16 15.79 4.58
C GLY A 101 -6.22 16.37 5.63
N GLY A 102 -5.08 16.90 5.16
CA GLY A 102 -4.06 17.51 6.00
C GLY A 102 -2.66 17.03 5.65
N ARG A 103 -1.78 17.09 6.65
CA ARG A 103 -0.37 16.73 6.53
C ARG A 103 0.02 15.83 7.70
N VAL A 104 0.66 14.72 7.40
CA VAL A 104 1.20 13.83 8.43
C VAL A 104 2.62 14.28 8.76
N ASN A 105 2.82 14.71 10.00
CA ASN A 105 4.14 15.04 10.52
C ASN A 105 4.67 13.83 11.29
N VAL A 106 5.59 13.08 10.68
CA VAL A 106 6.29 12.00 11.40
C VAL A 106 7.32 12.66 12.29
N ALA A 107 7.09 12.66 13.60
CA ALA A 107 8.12 13.07 14.55
C ALA A 107 9.35 12.17 14.34
N SER A 108 10.50 12.77 14.08
CA SER A 108 11.76 12.03 14.07
C SER A 108 11.97 11.45 15.46
N ALA A 109 11.84 10.13 15.61
CA ALA A 109 12.36 9.46 16.79
C ALA A 109 13.85 9.82 16.90
N ALA A 110 14.28 10.27 18.08
CA ALA A 110 15.70 10.43 18.33
C ALA A 110 16.39 9.09 18.03
N PRO A 111 17.54 9.07 17.34
CA PRO A 111 18.26 7.83 17.12
C PRO A 111 18.49 7.17 18.48
N GLU A 112 18.08 5.91 18.63
CA GLU A 112 18.36 5.14 19.84
C GLU A 112 19.88 5.16 20.05
N THR A 113 20.32 5.73 21.17
CA THR A 113 21.73 5.67 21.57
C THR A 113 22.12 4.20 21.64
N PRO A 114 23.16 3.74 20.93
CA PRO A 114 23.60 2.36 21.00
C PRO A 114 23.85 2.00 22.47
N GLN A 115 23.16 0.98 22.98
CA GLN A 115 23.52 0.39 24.27
C GLN A 115 24.96 -0.15 24.11
N GLN A 116 25.89 0.45 24.84
CA GLN A 116 27.26 -0.08 24.93
C GLN A 116 27.21 -1.48 25.59
N PRO A 117 28.09 -2.40 25.16
CA PRO A 117 28.11 -3.78 25.63
C PRO A 117 28.38 -3.93 27.13
#